data_AF-A0A958MBL4-F1
#
_entry.id   AF-A0A958MBL4-F1
#
_cell.length_a   1.000
_cell.length_b   1.000
_cell.length_c   1.000
_cell.angle_alpha   90.00
_cell.angle_beta   90.00
_cell.angle_gamma   90.00
#
_symmetry.space_group_name_H-M   'P 1'
#
loop_
_entity.id
_entity.type
_entity.pdbx_description
1 polymer ?
#
loop_
_entity_poly.entity_id
_entity_poly.type
_entity_poly.pdbx_seq_one_letter_code
_entity_poly.pdbx_strand_id
1 'polypeptide(L)'
;MGETTETDVQRFTTCPMCGSNTPNLNRIESGLRLALQEQGAESPPNEVCTPCLKKLRKESSKGNQLISKQKAKDEHKAKMWSYRFAFIKQGRNCLSQRNYAEAAVAYEKYIKILEVVFDLDRKKLEPRLFQDRPKEITLIASVLWDLMLIYDAHPKFAPKQLATAEMLARFLRFTPINNSIIRRAEKEFKHANNPQAFRHFLKLCNVQAARCFIATAAFESGSDPHVQILCRFRDHVLKKHSLGRAFVIQYYQYSPQVARFLDDSPRAKKLIRPVLQGVAGLVDSTFDLPERRDS
;
A
#
# COMPACT_ATOMS: atom_id res chain seq x y z
N MET A 1 -84.52 26.47 10.89
CA MET A 1 -83.67 27.10 11.93
C MET A 1 -82.86 25.98 12.57
N GLY A 2 -81.56 25.82 12.41
CA GLY A 2 -80.56 26.52 11.61
C GLY A 2 -79.39 25.56 11.38
N GLU A 3 -78.79 25.62 10.20
CA GLU A 3 -77.49 25.01 9.91
C GLU A 3 -76.42 25.84 10.64
N THR A 4 -75.76 25.25 11.63
CA THR A 4 -74.48 25.76 12.14
C THR A 4 -73.37 25.11 11.36
N THR A 5 -72.86 25.84 10.37
CA THR A 5 -71.58 25.58 9.72
C THR A 5 -70.46 25.74 10.74
N GLU A 6 -69.87 24.63 11.18
CA GLU A 6 -68.58 24.66 11.89
C GLU A 6 -67.53 25.23 10.95
N THR A 7 -67.17 26.49 11.17
CA THR A 7 -65.99 27.10 10.56
C THR A 7 -64.75 26.38 11.08
N ASP A 8 -64.17 25.55 10.24
CA ASP A 8 -62.92 24.80 10.46
C ASP A 8 -61.76 25.81 10.66
N VAL A 9 -61.45 26.14 11.92
CA VAL A 9 -60.33 27.01 12.28
C VAL A 9 -59.05 26.26 11.99
N GLN A 10 -58.44 26.50 10.83
CA GLN A 10 -57.15 25.93 10.45
C GLN A 10 -56.08 26.28 11.49
N ARG A 11 -55.79 25.35 12.40
CA ARG A 11 -54.71 25.47 13.39
C ARG A 11 -53.37 25.32 12.68
N PHE A 12 -52.62 26.42 12.59
CA PHE A 12 -51.26 26.40 12.07
C PHE A 12 -50.29 25.83 13.11
N THR A 13 -49.44 24.89 12.70
CA THR A 13 -48.39 24.28 13.52
C THR A 13 -47.00 24.57 12.94
N THR A 14 -46.01 24.75 13.81
CA THR A 14 -44.65 25.10 13.41
C THR A 14 -43.85 23.85 13.05
N CYS A 15 -43.21 23.85 11.87
CA CYS A 15 -42.37 22.73 11.45
C CYS A 15 -41.05 22.68 12.22
N PRO A 16 -40.67 21.55 12.84
CA PRO A 16 -39.46 21.44 13.65
C PRO A 16 -38.15 21.49 12.84
N MET A 17 -38.22 21.35 11.51
CA MET A 17 -37.03 21.37 10.62
C MET A 17 -36.71 22.75 10.02
N CYS A 18 -37.72 23.57 9.74
CA CYS A 18 -37.53 24.85 9.06
C CYS A 18 -38.18 26.04 9.77
N GLY A 19 -38.94 25.81 10.85
CA GLY A 19 -39.60 26.86 11.63
C GLY A 19 -40.81 27.51 10.97
N SER A 20 -41.27 27.05 9.79
CA SER A 20 -42.44 27.63 9.14
C SER A 20 -43.75 27.17 9.77
N ASN A 21 -44.73 28.08 9.85
CA ASN A 21 -46.09 27.75 10.25
C ASN A 21 -46.86 27.16 9.08
N THR A 22 -47.38 25.95 9.25
CA THR A 22 -48.09 25.21 8.21
C THR A 22 -49.37 24.61 8.77
N PRO A 23 -50.44 24.52 7.96
CA PRO A 23 -51.72 23.96 8.43
C PRO A 23 -51.65 22.44 8.66
N ASN A 24 -50.70 21.74 8.03
CA ASN A 24 -50.55 20.29 8.14
C ASN A 24 -49.07 19.88 8.18
N LEU A 25 -48.69 19.09 9.18
CA LEU A 25 -47.43 18.35 9.23
C LEU A 25 -47.62 16.93 8.68
N ASN A 26 -46.58 16.38 8.08
CA ASN A 26 -46.56 15.03 7.54
C ASN A 26 -45.65 14.16 8.40
N ARG A 27 -46.15 12.99 8.78
CA ARG A 27 -45.37 12.00 9.52
C ARG A 27 -44.23 11.46 8.66
N ILE A 28 -43.04 11.39 9.23
CA ILE A 28 -41.89 10.75 8.60
C ILE A 28 -42.01 9.24 8.85
N GLU A 29 -42.10 8.46 7.78
CA GLU A 29 -42.13 7.00 7.84
C GLU A 29 -40.91 6.44 8.58
N SER A 30 -41.11 5.37 9.36
CA SER A 30 -40.06 4.72 10.16
C SER A 30 -38.83 4.33 9.33
N GLY A 31 -39.04 3.84 8.10
CA GLY A 31 -37.94 3.49 7.19
C GLY A 31 -37.06 4.68 6.79
N LEU A 32 -37.67 5.85 6.54
CA LEU A 32 -36.92 7.07 6.23
C LEU A 32 -36.17 7.60 7.46
N ARG A 33 -36.73 7.44 8.66
CA ARG A 33 -36.07 7.81 9.92
C ARG A 33 -34.86 6.93 10.23
N LEU A 34 -35.00 5.62 10.05
CA LEU A 34 -33.89 4.68 10.17
C LEU A 34 -32.77 5.02 9.17
N ALA A 35 -33.11 5.28 7.91
CA ALA A 35 -32.14 5.68 6.90
C ALA A 35 -31.41 7.00 7.23
N LEU A 36 -32.08 7.96 7.86
CA LEU A 36 -31.47 9.20 8.34
C LEU A 36 -30.55 8.96 9.55
N GLN A 37 -30.94 8.07 10.47
CA GLN A 37 -30.11 7.68 11.61
C GLN A 37 -28.85 6.92 11.19
N GLU A 38 -28.94 6.01 10.21
CA GLU A 38 -27.79 5.32 9.61
C GLU A 38 -26.82 6.29 8.91
N GLN A 39 -27.33 7.44 8.46
CA GLN A 39 -26.54 8.53 7.89
C GLN A 39 -25.97 9.49 8.95
N GLY A 40 -26.16 9.20 10.24
CA GLY A 40 -25.60 9.97 11.36
C GLY A 40 -26.50 11.09 11.89
N ALA A 41 -27.77 11.17 11.50
CA ALA A 41 -28.70 12.15 12.08
C ALA A 41 -29.13 11.74 13.50
N GLU A 42 -28.80 12.57 14.49
CA GLU A 42 -29.28 12.39 15.86
C GLU A 42 -30.78 12.70 15.94
N SER A 43 -31.59 11.66 16.20
CA SER A 43 -33.04 11.74 16.44
C SER A 43 -33.85 12.53 15.39
N PRO A 44 -34.09 11.98 14.18
CA PRO A 44 -34.91 12.65 13.18
C PRO A 44 -36.33 12.91 13.71
N PRO A 45 -36.91 14.10 13.46
CA PRO A 45 -38.22 14.50 13.97
C PRO A 45 -39.33 13.56 13.49
N ASN A 46 -40.40 13.44 14.27
CA ASN A 46 -41.52 12.56 13.93
C ASN A 46 -42.34 13.08 12.73
N GLU A 47 -42.47 14.41 12.60
CA GLU A 47 -43.33 15.06 11.61
C GLU A 47 -42.72 16.37 11.10
N VAL A 48 -42.92 16.68 9.83
CA VAL A 48 -42.39 17.90 9.17
C VAL A 48 -43.33 18.41 8.09
N CYS A 49 -43.18 19.67 7.67
CA CYS A 49 -43.96 20.20 6.54
C CYS A 49 -43.61 19.51 5.21
N THR A 50 -44.52 19.59 4.24
CA THR A 50 -44.37 18.94 2.92
C THR A 50 -43.06 19.30 2.18
N PRO A 51 -42.60 20.57 2.17
CA PRO A 51 -41.30 20.93 1.58
C PRO A 51 -40.11 20.24 2.26
N CYS A 52 -40.08 20.24 3.60
CA CYS A 52 -39.05 19.56 4.38
C CYS A 52 -39.06 18.05 4.16
N LEU A 53 -40.24 17.42 4.08
CA LEU A 53 -40.35 15.99 3.78
C LEU A 53 -39.78 15.65 2.40
N LYS A 54 -40.09 16.46 1.37
CA LYS A 54 -39.53 16.29 0.01
C LYS A 54 -38.00 16.42 0.01
N LYS A 55 -37.46 17.38 0.77
CA LYS A 55 -36.01 17.59 0.91
C LYS A 55 -35.34 16.38 1.57
N LEU A 56 -35.87 15.91 2.70
CA LEU A 56 -35.36 14.74 3.43
C LEU A 56 -35.40 13.46 2.57
N ARG A 57 -36.49 13.22 1.82
CA ARG A 57 -36.59 12.08 0.90
C ARG A 57 -35.50 12.11 -0.18
N LYS A 58 -35.23 13.29 -0.75
CA LYS A 58 -34.20 13.47 -1.80
C LYS A 58 -32.79 13.30 -1.24
N GLU A 59 -32.52 13.80 -0.04
CA GLU A 59 -31.24 13.65 0.65
C GLU A 59 -30.97 12.19 1.04
N SER A 60 -31.94 11.53 1.66
CA SER A 60 -31.84 10.11 2.00
C SER A 60 -31.64 9.21 0.77
N SER A 61 -32.37 9.49 -0.33
CA SER A 61 -32.21 8.75 -1.59
C SER A 61 -30.80 8.89 -2.17
N LYS A 62 -30.24 10.11 -2.17
CA LYS A 62 -28.85 10.34 -2.62
C LYS A 62 -27.84 9.65 -1.71
N GLY A 63 -28.04 9.71 -0.39
CA GLY A 63 -27.19 9.02 0.59
C GLY A 63 -27.17 7.50 0.36
N ASN A 64 -28.35 6.89 0.20
CA ASN A 64 -28.49 5.45 -0.07
C ASN A 64 -27.85 5.03 -1.41
N GLN A 65 -27.91 5.88 -2.44
CA GLN A 65 -27.21 5.65 -3.70
C GLN A 65 -25.68 5.68 -3.53
N LEU A 66 -25.15 6.56 -2.68
CA LEU A 66 -23.71 6.63 -2.41
C LEU A 66 -23.24 5.42 -1.60
N ILE A 67 -23.99 5.03 -0.56
CA ILE A 67 -23.69 3.85 0.26
C ILE A 67 -23.74 2.58 -0.59
N SER A 68 -24.78 2.40 -1.41
CA SER A 68 -24.88 1.22 -2.29
C SER A 68 -23.76 1.17 -3.32
N LYS A 69 -23.37 2.32 -3.91
CA LYS A 69 -22.20 2.40 -4.80
C LYS A 69 -20.89 2.06 -4.06
N GLN A 70 -20.70 2.54 -2.84
CA GLN A 70 -19.49 2.26 -2.07
C GLN A 70 -19.43 0.77 -1.68
N LYS A 71 -20.54 0.20 -1.21
CA LYS A 71 -20.66 -1.23 -0.90
C LYS A 71 -20.38 -2.09 -2.14
N ALA A 72 -20.94 -1.74 -3.29
CA ALA A 72 -20.67 -2.44 -4.55
C ALA A 72 -19.20 -2.35 -4.97
N LYS A 73 -18.54 -1.20 -4.74
CA LYS A 73 -17.10 -1.04 -4.96
C LYS A 73 -16.28 -1.93 -4.01
N ASP A 74 -16.63 -1.97 -2.74
CA ASP A 74 -15.92 -2.75 -1.73
C ASP A 74 -16.10 -4.26 -1.96
N GLU A 75 -17.31 -4.70 -2.33
CA GLU A 75 -17.60 -6.07 -2.77
C GLU A 75 -16.82 -6.43 -4.04
N HIS A 76 -16.75 -5.51 -5.01
CA HIS A 76 -15.94 -5.70 -6.21
C HIS A 76 -14.45 -5.86 -5.89
N LYS A 77 -13.89 -5.00 -5.01
CA LYS A 77 -12.50 -5.12 -4.55
C LYS A 77 -12.25 -6.45 -3.84
N ALA A 78 -13.13 -6.86 -2.93
CA ALA A 78 -13.03 -8.13 -2.23
C ALA A 78 -13.05 -9.33 -3.20
N LYS A 79 -13.93 -9.27 -4.21
CA LYS A 79 -14.01 -10.28 -5.28
C LYS A 79 -12.74 -10.32 -6.12
N MET A 80 -12.21 -9.18 -6.56
CA MET A 80 -10.96 -9.13 -7.32
C MET A 80 -9.78 -9.69 -6.50
N TRP A 81 -9.72 -9.35 -5.21
CA TRP A 81 -8.70 -9.85 -4.29
C TRP A 81 -8.71 -11.37 -4.17
N SER A 82 -9.88 -12.02 -4.15
CA SER A 82 -9.97 -13.49 -4.06
C SER A 82 -9.43 -14.20 -5.31
N TYR A 83 -9.57 -13.60 -6.50
CA TYR A 83 -9.07 -14.17 -7.76
C TYR A 83 -7.57 -14.00 -7.99
N ARG A 84 -6.87 -13.14 -7.24
CA ARG A 84 -5.48 -12.77 -7.52
C ARG A 84 -4.52 -13.98 -7.62
N PHE A 85 -4.72 -14.99 -6.77
CA PHE A 85 -3.89 -16.20 -6.75
C PHE A 85 -4.05 -17.04 -8.02
N ALA A 86 -5.23 -17.03 -8.63
CA ALA A 86 -5.50 -17.77 -9.86
C ALA A 86 -4.57 -17.32 -10.99
N PHE A 87 -4.32 -16.01 -11.09
CA PHE A 87 -3.41 -15.44 -12.08
C PHE A 87 -1.94 -15.76 -11.81
N ILE A 88 -1.51 -15.83 -10.55
CA ILE A 88 -0.16 -16.30 -10.22
C ILE A 88 0.01 -17.77 -10.65
N LYS A 89 -0.97 -18.62 -10.32
CA LYS A 89 -0.94 -20.05 -10.70
C LYS A 89 -0.94 -20.22 -12.22
N GLN A 90 -1.78 -19.45 -12.93
CA GLN A 90 -1.83 -19.43 -14.38
C GLN A 90 -0.46 -19.03 -14.97
N GLY A 91 0.13 -17.92 -14.51
CA GLY A 91 1.42 -17.45 -15.01
C GLY A 91 2.53 -18.48 -14.85
N ARG A 92 2.60 -19.15 -13.69
CA ARG A 92 3.57 -20.22 -13.45
C ARG A 92 3.34 -21.44 -14.35
N ASN A 93 2.09 -21.81 -14.60
CA ASN A 93 1.77 -22.91 -15.52
C ASN A 93 2.22 -22.56 -16.96
N CYS A 94 1.86 -21.37 -17.45
CA CYS A 94 2.28 -20.88 -18.76
C CYS A 94 3.82 -20.84 -18.89
N LEU A 95 4.55 -20.42 -17.83
CA LEU A 95 6.01 -20.45 -17.81
C LEU A 95 6.58 -21.87 -17.93
N SER A 96 6.01 -22.85 -17.22
CA SER A 96 6.46 -24.25 -17.31
C SER A 96 6.29 -24.83 -18.73
N GLN A 97 5.31 -24.31 -19.47
CA GLN A 97 5.02 -24.65 -20.86
C GLN A 97 5.78 -23.75 -21.87
N ARG A 98 6.66 -22.86 -21.39
CA ARG A 98 7.37 -21.85 -22.20
C ARG A 98 6.46 -20.88 -22.97
N ASN A 99 5.20 -20.76 -22.57
CA ASN A 99 4.28 -19.77 -23.12
C ASN A 99 4.46 -18.42 -22.40
N TYR A 100 5.52 -17.70 -22.77
CA TYR A 100 5.93 -16.46 -22.09
C TYR A 100 4.92 -15.31 -22.27
N ALA A 101 4.23 -15.24 -23.42
CA ALA A 101 3.25 -14.20 -23.69
C ALA A 101 2.05 -14.29 -22.75
N GLU A 102 1.46 -15.49 -22.62
CA GLU A 102 0.34 -15.70 -21.69
C GLU A 102 0.77 -15.58 -20.24
N ALA A 103 1.99 -16.03 -19.90
CA ALA A 103 2.54 -15.85 -18.56
C ALA A 103 2.60 -14.36 -18.18
N ALA A 104 3.11 -13.51 -19.08
CA ALA A 104 3.15 -12.07 -18.86
C ALA A 104 1.74 -11.48 -18.69
N VAL A 105 0.76 -11.90 -19.51
CA VAL A 105 -0.64 -11.43 -19.38
C VAL A 105 -1.22 -11.81 -18.01
N ALA A 106 -1.00 -13.05 -17.55
CA ALA A 106 -1.48 -13.49 -16.25
C ALA A 106 -0.86 -12.68 -15.11
N TYR A 107 0.46 -12.48 -15.12
CA TYR A 107 1.16 -11.68 -14.12
C TYR A 107 0.77 -10.20 -14.15
N GLU A 108 0.57 -9.62 -15.33
CA GLU A 108 0.06 -8.25 -15.47
C GLU A 108 -1.36 -8.10 -14.91
N LYS A 109 -2.24 -9.10 -15.09
CA LYS A 109 -3.57 -9.14 -14.46
C LYS A 109 -3.47 -9.22 -12.93
N TYR A 110 -2.53 -10.00 -12.40
CA TYR A 110 -2.27 -10.04 -10.95
C TYR A 110 -1.88 -8.66 -10.42
N ILE A 111 -0.92 -7.96 -11.05
CA ILE A 111 -0.55 -6.59 -10.65
C ILE A 111 -1.74 -5.64 -10.79
N LYS A 112 -2.55 -5.77 -11.84
CA LYS A 112 -3.74 -4.94 -12.04
C LYS A 112 -4.78 -5.11 -10.93
N ILE A 113 -4.93 -6.31 -10.39
CA ILE A 113 -5.78 -6.54 -9.21
C ILE A 113 -5.28 -5.74 -8.02
N LEU A 114 -3.96 -5.69 -7.79
CA LEU A 114 -3.40 -4.89 -6.70
C LEU A 114 -3.71 -3.41 -6.89
N GLU A 115 -3.57 -2.87 -8.10
CA GLU A 115 -3.94 -1.47 -8.39
C GLU A 115 -5.41 -1.19 -8.08
N VAL A 116 -6.33 -2.08 -8.47
CA VAL A 116 -7.78 -1.93 -8.24
C VAL A 116 -8.15 -2.04 -6.77
N VAL A 117 -7.57 -3.02 -6.06
CA VAL A 117 -7.90 -3.28 -4.64
C VAL A 117 -7.43 -2.11 -3.77
N PHE A 118 -6.21 -1.61 -4.01
CA PHE A 118 -5.65 -0.49 -3.24
C PHE A 118 -6.03 0.88 -3.78
N ASP A 119 -6.68 0.97 -4.95
CA ASP A 119 -7.00 2.23 -5.63
C ASP A 119 -5.75 3.12 -5.85
N LEU A 120 -4.68 2.47 -6.33
CA LEU A 120 -3.37 3.08 -6.51
C LEU A 120 -2.78 2.73 -7.88
N ASP A 121 -2.05 3.69 -8.45
CA ASP A 121 -1.21 3.43 -9.62
C ASP A 121 -0.09 2.44 -9.29
N ARG A 122 0.31 1.61 -10.25
CA ARG A 122 1.45 0.67 -10.14
C ARG A 122 2.68 1.26 -9.46
N LYS A 123 3.04 2.50 -9.80
CA LYS A 123 4.24 3.18 -9.25
C LYS A 123 4.14 3.46 -7.75
N LYS A 124 2.92 3.62 -7.23
CA LYS A 124 2.61 3.91 -5.81
C LYS A 124 2.41 2.64 -4.97
N LEU A 125 2.47 1.45 -5.57
CA LEU A 125 2.45 0.20 -4.82
C LEU A 125 3.73 0.07 -4.00
N GLU A 126 3.56 -0.02 -2.68
CA GLU A 126 4.63 -0.14 -1.70
C GLU A 126 4.45 -1.38 -0.80
N PRO A 127 5.54 -1.98 -0.30
CA PRO A 127 5.48 -3.12 0.64
C PRO A 127 4.66 -2.85 1.90
N ARG A 128 4.57 -1.58 2.30
CA ARG A 128 3.81 -1.11 3.47
C ARG A 128 2.31 -1.40 3.36
N LEU A 129 1.76 -1.53 2.16
CA LEU A 129 0.37 -1.90 1.94
C LEU A 129 0.07 -3.37 2.33
N PHE A 130 1.12 -4.18 2.51
CA PHE A 130 1.05 -5.62 2.74
C PHE A 130 1.70 -6.03 4.08
N GLN A 131 1.79 -5.12 5.06
CA GLN A 131 2.42 -5.37 6.35
C GLN A 131 1.86 -6.62 7.05
N ASP A 132 0.54 -6.80 6.99
CA ASP A 132 -0.15 -7.95 7.60
C ASP A 132 -0.06 -9.24 6.75
N ARG A 133 0.57 -9.16 5.56
CA ARG A 133 0.62 -10.24 4.57
C ARG A 133 2.03 -10.36 3.95
N PRO A 134 3.07 -10.70 4.74
CA PRO A 134 4.45 -10.77 4.26
C PRO A 134 4.67 -11.79 3.14
N LYS A 135 3.86 -12.86 3.09
CA LYS A 135 3.86 -13.82 1.97
C LYS A 135 3.49 -13.16 0.64
N GLU A 136 2.59 -12.18 0.65
CA GLU A 136 2.18 -11.46 -0.56
C GLU A 136 3.34 -10.62 -1.13
N ILE A 137 4.14 -9.97 -0.27
CA ILE A 137 5.35 -9.24 -0.68
C ILE A 137 6.31 -10.16 -1.43
N THR A 138 6.48 -11.39 -0.94
CA THR A 138 7.33 -12.41 -1.57
C THR A 138 6.76 -12.88 -2.92
N LEU A 139 5.45 -13.02 -3.03
CA LEU A 139 4.78 -13.35 -4.30
C LEU A 139 4.93 -12.23 -5.33
N ILE A 140 4.74 -10.97 -4.92
CA ILE A 140 4.95 -9.80 -5.77
C ILE A 140 6.39 -9.79 -6.30
N ALA A 141 7.38 -9.97 -5.42
CA ALA A 141 8.78 -10.02 -5.85
C ALA A 141 9.06 -11.19 -6.82
N SER A 142 8.50 -12.38 -6.56
CA SER A 142 8.62 -13.52 -7.47
C SER A 142 8.01 -13.24 -8.85
N VAL A 143 6.81 -12.67 -8.89
CA VAL A 143 6.11 -12.33 -10.14
C VAL A 143 6.85 -11.25 -10.93
N LEU A 144 7.35 -10.22 -10.25
CA LEU A 144 8.11 -9.13 -10.89
C LEU A 144 9.44 -9.63 -11.44
N TRP A 145 10.11 -10.56 -10.73
CA TRP A 145 11.31 -11.21 -11.26
C TRP A 145 11.01 -12.01 -12.53
N ASP A 146 9.94 -12.81 -12.55
CA ASP A 146 9.56 -13.56 -13.76
C ASP A 146 9.21 -12.62 -14.92
N LEU A 147 8.47 -11.53 -14.66
CA LEU A 147 8.19 -10.49 -15.67
C LEU A 147 9.46 -9.82 -16.19
N MET A 148 10.45 -9.59 -15.32
CA MET A 148 11.74 -9.01 -15.71
C MET A 148 12.49 -9.94 -16.68
N LEU A 149 12.40 -11.25 -16.50
CA LEU A 149 12.96 -12.24 -17.43
C LEU A 149 12.15 -12.32 -18.74
N ILE A 150 10.82 -12.35 -18.67
CA ILE A 150 9.97 -12.39 -19.87
C ILE A 150 10.20 -11.15 -20.75
N TYR A 151 10.30 -9.96 -20.14
CA TYR A 151 10.55 -8.71 -20.87
C TYR A 151 11.98 -8.58 -21.39
N ASP A 152 12.91 -9.43 -20.96
CA ASP A 152 14.23 -9.50 -21.58
C ASP A 152 14.19 -10.13 -22.97
N ALA A 153 13.10 -10.78 -23.38
CA ALA A 153 13.04 -11.49 -24.65
C ALA A 153 13.26 -10.60 -25.89
N HIS A 154 12.97 -9.29 -25.80
CA HIS A 154 13.12 -8.38 -26.94
C HIS A 154 13.34 -6.91 -26.50
N PRO A 155 14.18 -6.11 -27.20
CA PRO A 155 14.43 -4.70 -26.87
C PRO A 155 13.20 -3.79 -26.79
N LYS A 156 12.16 -4.10 -27.58
CA LYS A 156 10.85 -3.42 -27.53
C LYS A 156 10.25 -3.36 -26.11
N PHE A 157 10.54 -4.33 -25.26
CA PHE A 157 10.00 -4.38 -23.89
C PHE A 157 10.91 -3.71 -22.85
N ALA A 158 12.06 -3.15 -23.23
CA ALA A 158 12.99 -2.51 -22.31
C ALA A 158 12.35 -1.45 -21.38
N PRO A 159 11.43 -0.57 -21.86
CA PRO A 159 10.76 0.38 -20.96
C PRO A 159 9.91 -0.30 -19.88
N LYS A 160 9.21 -1.39 -20.24
CA LYS A 160 8.42 -2.18 -19.29
C LYS A 160 9.33 -2.91 -18.30
N GLN A 161 10.43 -3.50 -18.80
CA GLN A 161 11.41 -4.19 -17.96
C GLN A 161 12.06 -3.28 -16.94
N LEU A 162 12.41 -2.04 -17.32
CA LEU A 162 12.94 -1.02 -16.41
C LEU A 162 11.94 -0.65 -15.30
N ALA A 163 10.68 -0.43 -15.65
CA ALA A 163 9.63 -0.16 -14.65
C ALA A 163 9.42 -1.36 -13.70
N THR A 164 9.47 -2.58 -14.23
CA THR A 164 9.41 -3.81 -13.43
C THR A 164 10.62 -3.94 -12.51
N ALA A 165 11.83 -3.62 -12.97
CA ALA A 165 13.05 -3.63 -12.16
C ALA A 165 12.97 -2.67 -10.96
N GLU A 166 12.44 -1.45 -11.17
CA GLU A 166 12.23 -0.47 -10.09
C GLU A 166 11.26 -0.99 -9.03
N MET A 167 10.14 -1.54 -9.47
CA MET A 167 9.15 -2.13 -8.57
C MET A 167 9.73 -3.35 -7.85
N LEU A 168 10.45 -4.23 -8.56
CA LEU A 168 11.08 -5.41 -7.98
C LEU A 168 12.04 -5.01 -6.86
N ALA A 169 12.96 -4.08 -7.10
CA ALA A 169 13.92 -3.63 -6.09
C ALA A 169 13.21 -3.09 -4.82
N ARG A 170 12.08 -2.39 -5.00
CA ARG A 170 11.28 -1.87 -3.88
C ARG A 170 10.74 -2.99 -2.98
N PHE A 171 10.22 -4.07 -3.56
CA PHE A 171 9.62 -5.19 -2.83
C PHE A 171 10.67 -6.19 -2.33
N LEU A 172 11.66 -6.50 -3.14
CA LEU A 172 12.55 -7.64 -2.97
C LEU A 172 13.29 -7.62 -1.63
N ARG A 173 13.71 -6.46 -1.13
CA ARG A 173 14.46 -6.33 0.13
C ARG A 173 13.71 -6.83 1.37
N PHE A 174 12.38 -6.87 1.31
CA PHE A 174 11.52 -7.32 2.40
C PHE A 174 11.16 -8.81 2.28
N THR A 175 11.87 -9.55 1.43
CA THR A 175 11.58 -10.95 1.13
C THR A 175 12.77 -11.85 1.45
N PRO A 176 12.54 -13.11 1.86
CA PRO A 176 13.63 -14.06 2.10
C PRO A 176 14.39 -14.43 0.82
N ILE A 177 13.81 -14.19 -0.35
CA ILE A 177 14.42 -14.50 -1.67
C ILE A 177 15.34 -13.39 -2.19
N ASN A 178 15.57 -12.32 -1.43
CA ASN A 178 16.37 -11.17 -1.87
C ASN A 178 17.74 -11.56 -2.44
N ASN A 179 18.52 -12.32 -1.68
CA ASN A 179 19.89 -12.66 -2.07
C ASN A 179 19.95 -13.63 -3.24
N SER A 180 19.00 -14.56 -3.35
CA SER A 180 18.95 -15.51 -4.46
C SER A 180 18.61 -14.80 -5.77
N ILE A 181 17.70 -13.83 -5.72
CA ILE A 181 17.33 -13.02 -6.89
C ILE A 181 18.47 -12.10 -7.32
N ILE A 182 19.18 -11.43 -6.38
CA ILE A 182 20.34 -10.59 -6.72
C ILE A 182 21.43 -11.41 -7.43
N ARG A 183 21.80 -12.58 -6.88
CA ARG A 183 22.81 -13.48 -7.50
C ARG A 183 22.37 -13.96 -8.88
N ARG A 184 21.08 -14.27 -9.05
CA ARG A 184 20.53 -14.63 -10.36
C ARG A 184 20.62 -13.45 -11.32
N ALA A 185 20.26 -12.24 -10.91
CA ALA A 185 20.36 -11.04 -11.74
C ALA A 185 21.79 -10.74 -12.20
N GLU A 186 22.80 -10.93 -11.35
CA GLU A 186 24.22 -10.81 -11.73
C GLU A 186 24.62 -11.82 -12.82
N LYS A 187 24.07 -13.03 -12.75
CA LYS A 187 24.30 -14.08 -13.76
C LYS A 187 23.59 -13.74 -15.08
N GLU A 188 22.32 -13.40 -15.03
CA GLU A 188 21.51 -13.05 -16.21
C GLU A 188 22.07 -11.80 -16.92
N PHE A 189 22.55 -10.81 -16.16
CA PHE A 189 23.14 -9.58 -16.71
C PHE A 189 24.22 -9.83 -17.77
N LYS A 190 25.00 -10.91 -17.64
CA LYS A 190 26.08 -11.24 -18.59
C LYS A 190 25.58 -11.62 -19.98
N HIS A 191 24.34 -12.09 -20.09
CA HIS A 191 23.75 -12.62 -21.33
C HIS A 191 22.40 -11.98 -21.67
N ALA A 192 22.04 -10.89 -20.98
CA ALA A 192 20.75 -10.23 -21.16
C ALA A 192 20.66 -9.51 -22.51
N ASN A 193 19.50 -9.57 -23.16
CA ASN A 193 19.25 -8.76 -24.35
C ASN A 193 19.09 -7.27 -23.98
N ASN A 194 18.63 -6.98 -22.76
CA ASN A 194 18.46 -5.62 -22.24
C ASN A 194 19.34 -5.40 -20.99
N PRO A 195 20.68 -5.33 -21.13
CA PRO A 195 21.60 -5.27 -19.99
C PRO A 195 21.39 -4.03 -19.11
N GLN A 196 20.89 -2.93 -19.69
CA GLN A 196 20.59 -1.70 -18.95
C GLN A 196 19.55 -1.91 -17.84
N ALA A 197 18.55 -2.76 -18.07
CA ALA A 197 17.51 -3.04 -17.07
C ALA A 197 18.07 -3.79 -15.85
N PHE A 198 18.92 -4.80 -16.09
CA PHE A 198 19.60 -5.53 -15.03
C PHE A 198 20.64 -4.66 -14.30
N ARG A 199 21.40 -3.83 -15.03
CA ARG A 199 22.33 -2.88 -14.41
C ARG A 199 21.59 -1.89 -13.49
N HIS A 200 20.47 -1.34 -13.95
CA HIS A 200 19.63 -0.44 -13.14
C HIS A 200 19.08 -1.16 -11.91
N PHE A 201 18.54 -2.36 -12.08
CA PHE A 201 18.04 -3.20 -10.99
C PHE A 201 19.11 -3.45 -9.91
N LEU A 202 20.30 -3.91 -10.32
CA LEU A 202 21.41 -4.18 -9.42
C LEU A 202 21.89 -2.91 -8.70
N LYS A 203 21.97 -1.78 -9.40
CA LYS A 203 22.29 -0.47 -8.80
C LYS A 203 21.26 -0.09 -7.73
N LEU A 204 19.96 -0.26 -8.01
CA LEU A 204 18.91 -0.01 -7.03
C LEU A 204 19.04 -0.92 -5.82
N CYS A 205 19.23 -2.22 -6.00
CA CYS A 205 19.44 -3.16 -4.89
C CYS A 205 20.68 -2.81 -4.06
N ASN A 206 21.77 -2.34 -4.68
CA ASN A 206 22.97 -1.93 -3.98
C ASN A 206 22.77 -0.62 -3.18
N VAL A 207 22.13 0.40 -3.77
CA VAL A 207 21.74 1.64 -3.08
C VAL A 207 20.78 1.39 -1.92
N GLN A 208 20.03 0.28 -1.96
CA GLN A 208 19.06 -0.06 -0.93
C GLN A 208 19.66 -0.97 0.14
N ALA A 209 20.60 -1.85 -0.23
CA ALA A 209 21.50 -2.48 0.72
C ALA A 209 22.27 -1.37 1.48
N ALA A 210 22.79 -0.35 0.81
CA ALA A 210 23.45 0.79 1.46
C ALA A 210 22.68 1.53 2.59
N ARG A 211 21.38 1.25 2.82
CA ARG A 211 20.58 1.93 3.84
C ARG A 211 20.37 1.04 5.06
N CYS A 212 20.96 1.41 6.19
CA CYS A 212 20.50 1.00 7.51
C CYS A 212 19.42 1.97 7.96
N PHE A 213 18.14 1.63 7.82
CA PHE A 213 17.00 2.52 8.09
C PHE A 213 17.05 3.33 9.39
N ILE A 214 17.31 2.70 10.55
CA ILE A 214 17.38 3.40 11.84
C ILE A 214 18.57 4.36 11.84
N ALA A 215 19.74 3.92 11.35
CA ALA A 215 20.93 4.74 11.30
C ALA A 215 20.76 5.92 10.31
N THR A 216 20.22 5.68 9.11
CA THR A 216 19.93 6.73 8.14
C THR A 216 18.94 7.76 8.67
N ALA A 217 17.90 7.34 9.40
CA ALA A 217 16.95 8.27 10.03
C ALA A 217 17.57 9.04 11.20
N ALA A 218 18.43 8.38 11.99
CA ALA A 218 19.14 9.01 13.09
C ALA A 218 20.13 10.07 12.60
N PHE A 219 21.00 9.76 11.63
CA PHE A 219 22.03 10.67 11.11
C PHE A 219 21.52 11.60 10.00
N GLU A 220 20.28 11.41 9.53
CA GLU A 220 19.66 12.21 8.46
C GLU A 220 20.46 12.20 7.15
N SER A 221 21.40 11.25 7.02
CA SER A 221 22.26 11.08 5.86
C SER A 221 22.57 9.60 5.67
N GLY A 222 22.43 9.13 4.42
CA GLY A 222 22.86 7.79 4.04
C GLY A 222 24.37 7.68 3.81
N SER A 223 25.07 8.80 3.66
CA SER A 223 26.52 8.87 3.42
C SER A 223 27.33 9.11 4.69
N ASP A 224 26.69 9.20 5.85
CA ASP A 224 27.38 9.33 7.12
C ASP A 224 28.34 8.14 7.35
N PRO A 225 29.60 8.38 7.77
CA PRO A 225 30.59 7.32 7.96
C PRO A 225 30.11 6.18 8.86
N HIS A 226 29.38 6.49 9.93
CA HIS A 226 28.85 5.47 10.85
C HIS A 226 27.77 4.62 10.20
N VAL A 227 26.92 5.22 9.36
CA VAL A 227 25.91 4.49 8.58
C VAL A 227 26.60 3.53 7.60
N GLN A 228 27.68 3.97 6.96
CA GLN A 228 28.45 3.14 6.03
C GLN A 228 29.13 1.96 6.73
N ILE A 229 29.73 2.18 7.91
CA ILE A 229 30.32 1.11 8.73
C ILE A 229 29.27 0.06 9.09
N LEU A 230 28.10 0.47 9.60
CA LEU A 230 27.03 -0.45 9.97
C LEU A 230 26.48 -1.23 8.76
N CYS A 231 26.38 -0.58 7.59
CA CYS A 231 25.99 -1.26 6.35
C CYS A 231 27.02 -2.32 5.92
N ARG A 232 28.31 -1.99 6.00
CA ARG A 232 29.41 -2.92 5.68
C ARG A 232 29.42 -4.11 6.62
N PHE A 233 29.26 -3.88 7.92
CA PHE A 233 29.13 -4.95 8.91
C PHE A 233 27.94 -5.88 8.59
N ARG A 234 26.79 -5.30 8.27
CA ARG A 234 25.63 -6.08 7.84
C ARG A 234 25.94 -6.95 6.61
N ASP A 235 26.61 -6.39 5.62
CA ASP A 235 26.83 -7.07 4.34
C ASP A 235 27.97 -8.08 4.36
N HIS A 236 29.08 -7.76 5.03
CA HIS A 236 30.30 -8.57 5.03
C HIS A 236 30.44 -9.50 6.23
N VAL A 237 29.70 -9.26 7.31
CA VAL A 237 29.72 -10.10 8.52
C VAL A 237 28.36 -10.77 8.73
N LEU A 238 27.29 -10.00 8.96
CA LEU A 238 25.99 -10.59 9.34
C LEU A 238 25.39 -11.48 8.24
N LYS A 239 25.43 -11.08 6.98
CA LYS A 239 24.85 -11.88 5.88
C LYS A 239 25.57 -13.22 5.64
N LYS A 240 26.82 -13.39 6.07
CA LYS A 240 27.56 -14.65 5.91
C LYS A 240 26.96 -15.77 6.77
N HIS A 241 26.43 -15.45 7.94
CA HIS A 241 25.90 -16.43 8.89
C HIS A 241 24.37 -16.53 8.85
N SER A 242 23.83 -17.73 9.14
CA SER A 242 22.38 -17.98 9.14
C SER A 242 21.63 -17.11 10.15
N LEU A 243 22.16 -16.98 11.37
CA LEU A 243 21.61 -16.12 12.41
C LEU A 243 21.65 -14.63 12.02
N GLY A 244 22.75 -14.18 11.43
CA GLY A 244 22.86 -12.79 10.96
C GLY A 244 21.88 -12.48 9.82
N ARG A 245 21.60 -13.43 8.92
CA ARG A 245 20.53 -13.27 7.92
C ARG A 245 19.14 -13.14 8.55
N ALA A 246 18.83 -13.96 9.57
CA ALA A 246 17.56 -13.86 10.28
C ALA A 246 17.40 -12.51 10.99
N PHE A 247 18.47 -12.04 11.66
CA PHE A 247 18.51 -10.70 12.27
C PHE A 247 18.26 -9.59 11.24
N VAL A 248 18.91 -9.66 10.08
CA VAL A 248 18.72 -8.67 9.01
C VAL A 248 17.28 -8.65 8.52
N ILE A 249 16.65 -9.81 8.31
CA ILE A 249 15.24 -9.88 7.90
C ILE A 249 14.35 -9.21 8.94
N GLN A 250 14.52 -9.55 10.22
CA GLN A 250 13.78 -8.94 11.32
C GLN A 250 14.01 -7.42 11.35
N TYR A 251 15.25 -6.97 11.27
CA TYR A 251 15.60 -5.56 11.21
C TYR A 251 14.87 -4.84 10.07
N TYR A 252 14.89 -5.38 8.85
CA TYR A 252 14.19 -4.78 7.70
C TYR A 252 12.67 -4.77 7.84
N GLN A 253 12.10 -5.69 8.62
CA GLN A 253 10.66 -5.74 8.88
C GLN A 253 10.20 -4.63 9.83
N TYR A 254 10.94 -4.37 10.91
CA TYR A 254 10.52 -3.41 11.95
C TYR A 254 11.17 -2.02 11.81
N SER A 255 12.40 -1.95 11.30
CA SER A 255 13.15 -0.69 11.21
C SER A 255 12.45 0.43 10.43
N PRO A 256 11.62 0.21 9.39
CA PRO A 256 10.94 1.31 8.70
C PRO A 256 9.92 2.05 9.56
N GLN A 257 9.29 1.38 10.53
CA GLN A 257 8.34 2.01 11.45
C GLN A 257 9.10 2.84 12.50
N VAL A 258 10.16 2.26 13.05
CA VAL A 258 11.06 2.92 14.00
C VAL A 258 11.74 4.13 13.36
N ALA A 259 12.22 4.02 12.13
CA ALA A 259 12.84 5.11 11.39
C ALA A 259 11.90 6.31 11.20
N ARG A 260 10.61 6.08 10.88
CA ARG A 260 9.63 7.17 10.78
C ARG A 260 9.40 7.86 12.12
N PHE A 261 9.27 7.08 13.20
CA PHE A 261 9.15 7.66 14.54
C PHE A 261 10.38 8.50 14.90
N LEU A 262 11.58 8.06 14.52
CA LEU A 262 12.79 8.86 14.68
C LEU A 262 12.73 10.14 13.84
N ASP A 263 12.28 10.06 12.58
CA ASP A 263 12.19 11.22 11.67
C ASP A 263 11.34 12.35 12.26
N ASP A 264 10.22 12.00 12.90
CA ASP A 264 9.30 12.94 13.55
C ASP A 264 9.76 13.39 14.95
N SER A 265 10.81 12.78 15.52
CA SER A 265 11.26 13.01 16.91
C SER A 265 12.73 13.41 17.02
N PRO A 266 13.05 14.72 17.05
CA PRO A 266 14.42 15.20 17.24
C PRO A 266 15.06 14.76 18.55
N ARG A 267 14.26 14.56 19.62
CA ARG A 267 14.75 14.07 20.92
C ARG A 267 15.18 12.61 20.84
N ALA A 268 14.42 11.76 20.15
CA ALA A 268 14.79 10.35 19.94
C ALA A 268 16.09 10.24 19.13
N LYS A 269 16.28 11.07 18.09
CA LYS A 269 17.54 11.11 17.32
C LYS A 269 18.75 11.45 18.19
N LYS A 270 18.63 12.43 19.09
CA LYS A 270 19.73 12.80 20.01
C LYS A 270 20.13 11.67 20.96
N LEU A 271 19.18 10.85 21.38
CA LEU A 271 19.45 9.71 22.27
C LEU A 271 20.10 8.54 21.53
N ILE A 272 19.68 8.27 20.29
CA ILE A 272 20.12 7.08 19.57
C ILE A 272 21.40 7.28 18.75
N ARG A 273 21.72 8.52 18.34
CA ARG A 273 22.99 8.87 17.67
C ARG A 273 24.23 8.37 18.43
N PRO A 274 24.43 8.67 19.74
CA PRO A 274 25.63 8.23 20.46
C PRO A 274 25.71 6.70 20.59
N VAL A 275 24.57 6.02 20.74
CA VAL A 275 24.51 4.56 20.76
C VAL A 275 24.99 3.98 19.43
N LEU A 276 24.49 4.51 18.31
CA LEU A 276 24.88 4.07 16.97
C LEU A 276 26.34 4.41 16.65
N GLN A 277 26.86 5.54 17.11
CA GLN A 277 28.27 5.91 16.99
C GLN A 277 29.16 4.93 17.75
N GLY A 278 28.83 4.62 19.00
CA GLY A 278 29.58 3.66 19.82
C GLY A 278 29.58 2.26 19.22
N VAL A 279 28.41 1.79 18.74
CA VAL A 279 28.30 0.50 18.05
C VAL A 279 29.10 0.50 16.74
N ALA A 280 29.03 1.57 15.94
CA ALA A 280 29.80 1.67 14.71
C ALA A 280 31.31 1.64 14.98
N GLY A 281 31.80 2.40 15.97
CA GLY A 281 33.22 2.41 16.35
C GLY A 281 33.71 1.05 16.84
N LEU A 282 32.93 0.36 17.68
CA LEU A 282 33.25 -1.00 18.13
C LEU A 282 33.30 -1.98 16.97
N VAL A 283 32.36 -1.89 16.04
CA VAL A 283 32.28 -2.75 14.87
C VAL A 283 33.50 -2.53 13.96
N ASP A 284 33.89 -1.29 13.73
CA ASP A 284 35.04 -0.92 12.90
C ASP A 284 36.36 -1.38 13.53
N SER A 285 36.49 -1.32 14.86
CA SER A 285 37.69 -1.79 15.56
C SER A 285 37.79 -3.31 15.66
N THR A 286 36.65 -4.01 15.62
CA THR A 286 36.60 -5.47 15.83
C THR A 286 36.63 -6.26 14.53
N PHE A 287 36.14 -5.69 13.43
CA PHE A 287 36.02 -6.35 12.14
C PHE A 287 36.76 -5.58 11.06
N ASP A 288 37.62 -6.27 10.31
CA ASP A 288 38.26 -5.70 9.13
C ASP A 288 37.23 -5.59 7.99
N LEU A 289 36.61 -4.41 7.87
CA LEU A 289 35.54 -4.13 6.93
C LEU A 289 36.12 -3.53 5.64
N PRO A 290 35.93 -4.17 4.47
CA PRO A 290 36.49 -3.67 3.22
C PRO A 290 35.95 -2.26 2.90
N GLU A 291 36.83 -1.39 2.41
CA GLU A 291 36.41 -0.06 1.93
C GLU A 291 35.46 -0.18 0.74
N ARG A 292 34.52 0.76 0.66
CA ARG A 292 33.57 0.81 -0.43
C ARG A 292 34.32 1.27 -1.68
N ARG A 293 34.45 0.40 -2.67
CA ARG A 293 34.85 0.83 -4.02
C ARG A 293 33.71 1.68 -4.57
N ASP A 294 33.91 3.00 -4.56
CA ASP A 294 33.02 3.93 -5.24
C ASP A 294 33.04 3.61 -6.73
N SER A 295 31.87 3.26 -7.28
CA SER A 295 31.66 2.89 -8.69
C SER A 295 30.27 3.30 -9.14
#